data_AF-A0A1S6KZJ5-F1
#
_entry.id   AF-A0A1S6KZJ5-F1
#
_cell.length_a   1.000
_cell.length_b   1.000
_cell.length_c   1.000
_cell.angle_alpha   90.00
_cell.angle_beta   90.00
_cell.angle_gamma   90.00
#
_symmetry.space_group_name_H-M   'P 1'
#
loop_
_entity.id
_entity.type
_entity.pdbx_description
1 polymer ?
#
loop_
_entity_poly.entity_id
_entity_poly.type
_entity_poly.pdbx_seq_one_letter_code
_entity_poly.pdbx_strand_id
1 'polypeptide(L)'
;VDHLIWATGRTPETRGIGLEEVGVKLTDKGHVVVDDFQNSSVDNIFALGDAAGRIELTPVAIAAGRKLAQRLFGPSHFSTAKLDYSNVPSVVFAHPEVGSIGLTELQAVDKYGKDKVKVYQTSFIAMYYAMMEPATTSLYLVGPLCSGS
;
A
#
# COMPACT_ATOMS: atom_id res chain seq x y z
N VAL A 1 -18.80 19.55 -22.07
CA VAL A 1 -17.60 19.39 -21.24
C VAL A 1 -16.47 20.13 -21.93
N ASP A 2 -15.74 20.96 -21.20
CA ASP A 2 -14.70 21.83 -21.79
C ASP A 2 -13.30 21.26 -21.58
N HIS A 3 -13.15 20.34 -20.61
CA HIS A 3 -11.90 19.63 -20.34
C HIS A 3 -12.16 18.16 -20.05
N LEU A 4 -11.12 17.36 -20.30
CA LEU A 4 -11.09 15.93 -20.03
C LEU A 4 -9.79 15.62 -19.28
N ILE A 5 -9.92 14.89 -18.17
CA ILE A 5 -8.79 14.46 -17.33
C ILE A 5 -8.76 12.92 -17.32
N TRP A 6 -7.59 12.35 -17.65
CA TRP A 6 -7.36 10.91 -17.58
C TRP A 6 -6.61 10.55 -16.29
N ALA A 7 -7.22 9.68 -15.48
CA ALA A 7 -6.63 9.13 -14.26
C ALA A 7 -6.81 7.59 -14.21
N THR A 8 -6.46 6.92 -15.31
CA THR A 8 -6.75 5.48 -15.52
C THR A 8 -5.66 4.54 -14.99
N GLY A 9 -4.52 5.06 -14.56
CA GLY A 9 -3.43 4.26 -13.99
C GLY A 9 -2.05 4.89 -14.17
N ARG A 10 -1.02 4.19 -13.68
CA ARG A 10 0.39 4.55 -13.78
C ARG A 10 1.17 3.40 -14.41
N THR A 11 2.31 3.71 -15.01
CA THR A 11 3.28 2.74 -15.54
C THR A 11 4.64 3.03 -14.90
N PRO A 12 5.43 2.01 -14.51
CA PRO A 12 6.74 2.23 -13.92
C PRO A 12 7.76 2.76 -14.95
N GLU A 13 8.63 3.65 -14.51
CA GLU A 13 9.72 4.24 -15.30
C GLU A 13 10.94 3.31 -15.35
N THR A 14 10.78 2.14 -15.99
CA THR A 14 11.80 1.08 -16.06
C THR A 14 12.35 0.84 -17.48
N ARG A 15 11.78 1.53 -18.49
CA ARG A 15 12.15 1.38 -19.90
C ARG A 15 13.28 2.34 -20.28
N GLY A 16 14.19 1.88 -21.15
CA GLY A 16 15.23 2.73 -21.73
C GLY A 16 16.36 3.15 -20.77
N ILE A 17 16.45 2.52 -19.59
CA ILE A 17 17.48 2.81 -18.58
C ILE A 17 18.53 1.69 -18.45
N GLY A 18 18.55 0.71 -19.37
CA GLY A 18 19.56 -0.34 -19.39
C GLY A 18 19.24 -1.61 -18.58
N LEU A 19 18.01 -1.76 -18.06
CA LEU A 19 17.67 -2.91 -17.18
C LEU A 19 17.69 -4.25 -17.91
N GLU A 20 17.28 -4.28 -19.18
CA GLU A 20 17.22 -5.51 -19.98
C GLU A 20 18.63 -6.01 -20.33
N GLU A 21 19.53 -5.09 -20.64
CA GLU A 21 20.93 -5.32 -20.97
C GLU A 21 21.72 -5.90 -19.79
N VAL A 22 21.34 -5.49 -18.57
CA VAL A 22 21.95 -5.98 -17.32
C VAL A 22 21.26 -7.26 -16.82
N GLY A 23 20.14 -7.67 -17.42
CA GLY A 23 19.41 -8.90 -17.09
C GLY A 23 18.48 -8.78 -15.88
N VAL A 24 18.03 -7.57 -15.55
CA VAL A 24 17.05 -7.35 -14.48
C VAL A 24 15.67 -7.82 -14.95
N LYS A 25 15.05 -8.71 -14.18
CA LYS A 25 13.73 -9.25 -14.47
C LYS A 25 12.65 -8.22 -14.16
N LEU A 26 11.77 -8.01 -15.14
CA LEU A 26 10.57 -7.19 -15.00
C LEU A 26 9.32 -8.09 -14.99
N THR A 27 8.26 -7.62 -14.33
CA THR A 27 6.92 -8.19 -14.45
C THR A 27 6.30 -7.86 -15.80
N ASP A 28 5.20 -8.52 -16.18
CA ASP A 28 4.45 -8.22 -17.41
C ASP A 28 3.94 -6.76 -17.45
N LYS A 29 3.81 -6.12 -16.28
CA LYS A 29 3.42 -4.70 -16.14
C LYS A 29 4.60 -3.73 -16.13
N GLY A 30 5.84 -4.22 -16.32
CA GLY A 30 7.06 -3.41 -16.36
C GLY A 30 7.72 -3.13 -15.00
N HIS A 31 7.16 -3.59 -13.88
CA HIS A 31 7.77 -3.38 -12.55
C HIS A 31 9.00 -4.26 -12.36
N VAL A 32 10.02 -3.78 -11.65
CA VAL A 32 11.19 -4.58 -11.27
C VAL A 32 10.77 -5.68 -10.30
N VAL A 33 11.09 -6.93 -10.63
CA VAL A 33 10.86 -8.06 -9.74
C VAL A 33 11.85 -8.00 -8.59
N VAL A 34 11.33 -7.90 -7.36
CA VAL A 34 12.16 -7.84 -6.15
C VAL A 34 11.71 -8.81 -5.07
N ASP A 35 12.67 -9.28 -4.28
CA ASP A 35 12.41 -10.04 -3.07
C ASP A 35 11.92 -9.15 -1.90
N ASP A 36 11.70 -9.76 -0.73
CA ASP A 36 11.30 -9.05 0.50
C ASP A 36 12.33 -8.04 1.01
N PHE A 37 13.55 -8.15 0.52
CA PHE A 37 14.68 -7.31 0.86
C PHE A 37 14.92 -6.25 -0.23
N GLN A 38 14.07 -6.13 -1.25
CA GLN A 38 14.22 -5.14 -2.33
C GLN A 38 15.40 -5.45 -3.26
N ASN A 39 15.94 -6.67 -3.21
CA ASN A 39 16.95 -7.14 -4.16
C ASN A 39 16.28 -7.51 -5.47
N SER A 40 16.85 -7.09 -6.59
CA SER A 40 16.41 -7.50 -7.93
C SER A 40 16.92 -8.90 -8.28
N SER A 41 16.70 -9.35 -9.52
CA SER A 41 17.29 -10.59 -10.04
C SER A 41 18.80 -10.52 -10.28
N VAL A 42 19.40 -9.35 -10.18
CA VAL A 42 20.83 -9.10 -10.39
C VAL A 42 21.44 -8.56 -9.11
N ASP A 43 22.58 -9.14 -8.71
CA ASP A 43 23.30 -8.74 -7.50
C ASP A 43 23.70 -7.26 -7.55
N ASN A 44 23.61 -6.60 -6.40
CA ASN A 44 23.89 -5.17 -6.21
C ASN A 44 22.94 -4.21 -6.96
N ILE A 45 21.85 -4.72 -7.55
CA ILE A 45 20.77 -3.90 -8.10
C ILE A 45 19.52 -4.09 -7.24
N PHE A 46 18.99 -2.96 -6.77
CA PHE A 46 17.85 -2.91 -5.85
C PHE A 46 16.75 -2.02 -6.43
N ALA A 47 15.49 -2.32 -6.12
CA ALA A 47 14.36 -1.49 -6.50
C ALA A 47 13.32 -1.39 -5.37
N LEU A 48 12.74 -0.20 -5.20
CA LEU A 48 11.75 0.11 -4.16
C LEU A 48 10.76 1.17 -4.64
N GLY A 49 9.67 1.34 -3.89
CA GLY A 49 8.61 2.28 -4.25
C GLY A 49 7.85 1.84 -5.52
N ASP A 50 7.36 2.82 -6.27
CA ASP A 50 6.51 2.61 -7.45
C ASP A 50 7.18 1.71 -8.51
N ALA A 51 8.50 1.77 -8.68
CA ALA A 51 9.22 0.94 -9.64
C ALA A 51 9.13 -0.58 -9.35
N ALA A 52 8.94 -0.96 -8.08
CA ALA A 52 8.82 -2.35 -7.63
C ALA A 52 7.35 -2.84 -7.53
N GLY A 53 6.37 -1.96 -7.71
CA GLY A 53 4.95 -2.33 -7.84
C GLY A 53 4.30 -2.99 -6.60
N ARG A 54 4.85 -2.81 -5.39
CA ARG A 54 4.27 -3.36 -4.15
C ARG A 54 3.14 -2.48 -3.58
N ILE A 55 3.49 -1.36 -2.96
CA ILE A 55 2.54 -0.36 -2.44
C ILE A 55 3.06 1.02 -2.86
N GLU A 56 2.30 1.70 -3.72
CA GLU A 56 2.64 3.00 -4.32
C GLU A 56 2.33 4.16 -3.38
N LEU A 57 2.94 4.15 -2.20
CA LEU A 57 2.79 5.19 -1.19
C LEU A 57 4.15 5.77 -0.78
N THR A 58 4.24 7.10 -0.73
CA THR A 58 5.46 7.81 -0.33
C THR A 58 6.04 7.33 1.01
N PRO A 59 5.24 7.13 2.09
CA PRO A 59 5.76 6.60 3.35
C PRO A 59 6.37 5.20 3.23
N VAL A 60 5.83 4.35 2.35
CA VAL A 60 6.33 3.00 2.10
C VAL A 60 7.69 3.07 1.41
N ALA A 61 7.81 3.87 0.35
CA ALA A 61 9.09 4.06 -0.34
C ALA A 61 10.18 4.59 0.60
N ILE A 62 9.86 5.58 1.44
CA ILE A 62 10.80 6.14 2.43
C ILE A 62 11.22 5.08 3.44
N ALA A 63 10.26 4.31 3.98
CA ALA A 63 10.56 3.28 4.97
C ALA A 63 11.41 2.14 4.38
N ALA A 64 11.09 1.68 3.18
CA ALA A 64 11.86 0.67 2.46
C ALA A 64 13.29 1.16 2.16
N GLY A 65 13.44 2.40 1.67
CA GLY A 65 14.75 3.00 1.39
C GLY A 65 15.62 3.13 2.65
N ARG A 66 15.04 3.54 3.78
CA ARG A 66 15.76 3.60 5.06
C ARG A 66 16.23 2.22 5.51
N LYS A 67 15.39 1.20 5.40
CA LYS A 67 15.73 -0.18 5.77
C LYS A 67 16.79 -0.77 4.85
N LEU A 68 16.70 -0.51 3.55
CA LEU A 68 17.72 -0.91 2.57
C LEU A 68 19.08 -0.27 2.90
N ALA A 69 19.12 1.04 3.14
CA ALA A 69 20.35 1.74 3.49
C ALA A 69 20.98 1.21 4.80
N GLN A 70 20.15 0.94 5.82
CA GLN A 70 20.59 0.31 7.07
C GLN A 70 21.18 -1.08 6.84
N ARG A 71 20.61 -1.85 5.91
CA ARG A 71 21.10 -3.20 5.61
C ARG A 71 22.45 -3.19 4.88
N LEU A 72 22.62 -2.28 3.93
CA LEU A 72 23.82 -2.20 3.09
C LEU A 72 25.01 -1.52 3.80
N PHE A 73 24.74 -0.48 4.59
CA PHE A 73 25.79 0.38 5.14
C PHE A 73 25.73 0.51 6.67
N GLY A 74 24.70 -0.03 7.31
CA GLY A 74 24.53 0.07 8.75
C GLY A 74 25.27 -1.00 9.55
N PRO A 75 25.18 -0.94 10.88
CA PRO A 75 25.70 -1.96 11.78
C PRO A 75 25.15 -3.37 11.48
N SER A 76 25.92 -4.40 11.82
CA SER A 76 25.62 -5.82 11.54
C SER A 76 24.25 -6.31 12.01
N HIS A 77 23.68 -5.73 13.06
CA HIS A 77 22.35 -6.11 13.56
C HIS A 77 21.19 -5.67 12.65
N PHE A 78 21.42 -4.78 11.67
CA PHE A 78 20.44 -4.41 10.65
C PHE A 78 20.57 -5.22 9.35
N SER A 79 21.47 -6.20 9.29
CA SER A 79 21.68 -7.05 8.11
C SER A 79 20.42 -7.79 7.62
N THR A 80 19.42 -7.97 8.48
CA THR A 80 18.14 -8.62 8.16
C THR A 80 16.96 -7.64 8.15
N ALA A 81 17.23 -6.33 8.14
CA ALA A 81 16.19 -5.32 8.11
C ALA A 81 15.38 -5.39 6.79
N LYS A 82 14.08 -5.62 6.92
CA LYS A 82 13.10 -5.52 5.83
C LYS A 82 11.89 -4.70 6.25
N LEU A 83 11.19 -4.16 5.26
CA LEU A 83 9.90 -3.51 5.49
C LEU A 83 8.81 -4.57 5.58
N ASP A 84 7.99 -4.49 6.63
CA ASP A 84 6.73 -5.23 6.67
C ASP A 84 5.69 -4.44 5.86
N TYR A 85 5.18 -5.06 4.80
CA TYR A 85 4.12 -4.49 3.96
C TYR A 85 2.73 -4.84 4.49
N SER A 86 2.62 -5.57 5.61
CA SER A 86 1.36 -5.83 6.27
C SER A 86 0.83 -4.57 6.98
N ASN A 87 -0.48 -4.38 6.93
CA ASN A 87 -1.19 -3.33 7.67
C ASN A 87 -0.67 -1.89 7.44
N VAL A 88 -0.25 -1.57 6.22
CA VAL A 88 0.09 -0.19 5.87
C VAL A 88 -1.19 0.66 5.82
N PRO A 89 -1.33 1.70 6.65
CA PRO A 89 -2.50 2.59 6.61
C PRO A 89 -2.52 3.40 5.31
N SER A 90 -3.71 3.56 4.74
CA SER A 90 -3.94 4.32 3.52
C SER A 90 -5.10 5.30 3.72
N VAL A 91 -4.96 6.51 3.18
CA VAL A 91 -6.00 7.56 3.22
C VAL A 91 -6.26 8.05 1.80
N VAL A 92 -7.53 8.18 1.45
CA VAL A 92 -8.00 8.75 0.17
C VAL A 92 -8.67 10.08 0.47
N PHE A 93 -8.17 11.16 -0.14
CA PHE A 93 -8.69 12.52 -0.01
C PHE A 93 -9.93 12.74 -0.90
N ALA A 94 -10.98 11.97 -0.64
CA ALA A 94 -12.32 12.20 -1.16
C ALA A 94 -13.09 13.18 -0.27
N HIS A 95 -14.31 13.54 -0.67
CA HIS A 95 -15.24 14.29 0.18
C HIS A 95 -16.49 13.41 0.42
N PRO A 96 -16.67 12.85 1.64
CA PRO A 96 -15.76 12.88 2.79
C PRO A 96 -14.52 12.00 2.58
N GLU A 97 -13.47 12.25 3.36
CA GLU A 97 -12.24 11.47 3.35
C GLU A 97 -12.45 10.03 3.81
N VAL A 98 -11.63 9.12 3.30
CA VAL A 98 -11.71 7.68 3.61
C VAL A 98 -10.35 7.19 4.10
N GLY A 99 -10.32 6.54 5.26
CA GLY A 99 -9.13 5.87 5.80
C GLY A 99 -9.35 4.36 5.88
N SER A 100 -8.30 3.58 5.60
CA SER A 100 -8.33 2.12 5.72
C SER A 100 -6.98 1.58 6.17
N ILE A 101 -7.01 0.46 6.90
CA ILE A 101 -5.82 -0.28 7.32
C ILE A 101 -6.16 -1.77 7.39
N GLY A 102 -5.23 -2.62 6.98
CA GLY A 102 -5.38 -4.07 7.09
C GLY A 102 -6.32 -4.67 6.04
N LEU A 103 -7.05 -5.72 6.43
CA LEU A 103 -7.88 -6.50 5.52
C LEU A 103 -9.26 -5.87 5.34
N THR A 104 -9.80 -5.99 4.12
CA THR A 104 -11.24 -5.80 3.91
C THR A 104 -12.04 -6.94 4.54
N GLU A 105 -13.33 -6.73 4.80
CA GLU A 105 -14.22 -7.80 5.31
C GLU A 105 -14.15 -9.07 4.44
N LEU A 106 -14.22 -8.92 3.11
CA LEU A 106 -14.15 -10.04 2.17
C LEU A 106 -12.82 -10.79 2.28
N GLN A 107 -11.70 -10.07 2.36
CA GLN A 107 -10.38 -10.69 2.54
C GLN A 107 -10.23 -11.38 3.90
N ALA A 108 -10.82 -10.82 4.95
CA ALA A 108 -10.81 -11.43 6.27
C ALA A 108 -11.62 -12.74 6.27
N VAL A 109 -12.80 -12.74 5.64
CA VAL A 109 -13.64 -13.95 5.51
C VAL A 109 -12.93 -15.02 4.69
N ASP A 110 -12.28 -14.66 3.58
CA ASP A 110 -11.52 -15.60 2.75
C ASP A 110 -10.34 -16.22 3.53
N LYS A 111 -9.63 -15.41 4.33
CA LYS A 111 -8.45 -15.86 5.07
C LYS A 111 -8.75 -16.66 6.33
N TYR A 112 -9.77 -16.28 7.09
CA TYR A 112 -10.04 -16.84 8.43
C TYR A 112 -11.32 -17.66 8.51
N GLY A 113 -12.16 -17.61 7.47
CA GLY A 113 -13.50 -18.21 7.49
C GLY A 113 -14.52 -17.30 8.18
N LYS A 114 -15.76 -17.32 7.69
CA LYS A 114 -16.84 -16.45 8.16
C LYS A 114 -17.11 -16.55 9.67
N ASP A 115 -16.95 -17.75 10.24
CA ASP A 115 -17.24 -18.02 11.65
C ASP A 115 -16.23 -17.37 12.61
N LYS A 116 -15.06 -16.96 12.11
CA LYS A 116 -13.98 -16.34 12.90
C LYS A 116 -13.87 -14.83 12.68
N VAL A 117 -14.74 -14.24 11.87
CA VAL A 117 -14.73 -12.81 11.55
C VAL A 117 -15.91 -12.13 12.22
N LYS A 118 -15.63 -11.10 13.01
CA LYS A 118 -16.65 -10.23 13.58
C LYS A 118 -16.47 -8.81 13.07
N VAL A 119 -17.53 -8.28 12.47
CA VAL A 119 -17.57 -6.93 11.89
C VAL A 119 -18.34 -6.01 12.80
N TYR A 120 -17.77 -4.83 13.06
CA TYR A 120 -18.44 -3.73 13.75
C TYR A 120 -18.56 -2.56 12.77
N GLN A 121 -19.75 -1.97 12.71
CA GLN A 121 -20.04 -0.83 11.85
C GLN A 121 -20.78 0.22 12.66
N THR A 122 -20.32 1.46 12.57
CA THR A 122 -21.00 2.62 13.15
C THR A 122 -21.26 3.63 12.04
N SER A 123 -22.45 4.23 12.06
CA SER A 123 -22.83 5.33 11.20
C SER A 123 -23.35 6.47 12.06
N PHE A 124 -22.81 7.67 11.83
CA PHE A 124 -23.22 8.88 12.54
C PHE A 124 -23.00 10.12 11.67
N ILE A 125 -23.71 11.20 12.01
CA ILE A 125 -23.50 12.52 11.39
C ILE A 125 -22.33 13.16 12.13
N ALA A 126 -21.29 13.56 11.40
CA ALA A 126 -20.17 14.25 12.02
C ALA A 126 -20.67 15.55 12.67
N MET A 127 -20.23 15.83 13.90
CA MET A 127 -20.73 16.95 14.72
C MET A 127 -20.68 18.30 13.99
N TYR A 128 -19.71 18.49 13.10
CA TYR A 128 -19.60 19.66 12.24
C TYR A 128 -20.87 19.91 11.37
N TYR A 129 -21.50 18.84 10.88
CA TYR A 129 -22.72 18.91 10.07
C TYR A 129 -24.01 18.88 10.89
N ALA A 130 -23.93 18.73 12.22
CA ALA A 130 -25.13 18.55 13.06
C ALA A 130 -26.08 19.76 13.05
N MET A 131 -25.58 20.95 12.72
CA MET A 131 -26.35 22.20 12.66
C MET A 131 -26.70 22.64 11.24
N MET A 132 -26.33 21.85 10.22
CA MET A 132 -26.64 22.13 8.81
C MET A 132 -27.91 21.40 8.37
N GLU A 133 -28.54 21.85 7.28
CA GLU A 133 -29.58 21.05 6.63
C GLU A 133 -29.00 19.67 6.28
N PRO A 134 -29.75 18.57 6.48
CA PRO A 134 -29.24 17.22 6.35
C PRO A 134 -28.88 16.94 4.88
N ALA A 135 -27.64 17.24 4.49
CA ALA A 135 -26.98 16.62 3.37
C ALA A 135 -26.50 15.23 3.83
N THR A 136 -26.74 14.22 2.99
CA THR A 136 -26.45 12.80 3.25
C THR A 136 -24.94 12.54 3.39
N THR A 137 -24.32 12.96 4.51
CA THR A 137 -22.92 12.68 4.82
C THR A 137 -22.85 11.80 6.05
N SER A 138 -23.04 10.50 5.83
CA SER A 138 -22.80 9.46 6.82
C SER A 138 -21.35 9.03 6.78
N LEU A 139 -20.63 9.18 7.90
CA LEU A 139 -19.30 8.59 8.07
C LEU A 139 -19.45 7.12 8.44
N TYR A 140 -18.71 6.24 7.77
CA TYR A 140 -18.67 4.80 8.06
C TYR A 140 -17.31 4.42 8.63
N LEU A 141 -17.32 3.86 9.83
CA LEU A 141 -16.14 3.21 10.39
C LEU A 141 -16.37 1.70 10.36
N VAL A 142 -15.57 0.99 9.57
CA VAL A 142 -15.63 -0.47 9.41
C VAL A 142 -14.28 -1.03 9.81
N GLY A 143 -14.27 -1.89 10.83
CA GLY A 143 -13.06 -2.56 11.31
C GLY A 143 -13.34 -4.05 11.53
N PRO A 144 -12.69 -4.97 10.78
CA PRO A 144 -12.76 -6.39 11.11
C PRO A 144 -11.87 -6.67 12.33
N LEU A 145 -12.45 -7.23 13.39
CA LEU A 145 -11.70 -7.81 14.51
C LEU A 145 -11.60 -9.32 14.27
N CYS A 146 -10.39 -9.81 14.04
CA CYS A 146 -10.09 -11.23 14.18
C CYS A 146 -9.88 -11.52 15.67
N SER A 147 -10.88 -12.06 16.35
CA SER A 147 -10.69 -12.61 17.69
C SER A 147 -9.89 -13.90 17.55
N GLY A 148 -8.61 -13.86 17.91
CA GLY A 148 -7.83 -15.06 18.12
C GLY A 148 -8.46 -15.88 19.26
N SER A 149 -8.77 -17.13 18.97
CA SER A 149 -8.95 -18.20 19.95
C SER A 149 -7.60 -18.72 20.40
#